data_AF-A0A2W6DDQ0-F1
#
_entry.id   AF-A0A2W6DDQ0-F1
#
_cell.length_a   1.000
_cell.length_b   1.000
_cell.length_c   1.000
_cell.angle_alpha   90.00
_cell.angle_beta   90.00
_cell.angle_gamma   90.00
#
_symmetry.space_group_name_H-M   'P 1'
#
loop_
_entity.id
_entity.type
_entity.pdbx_description
1 polymer ?
#
loop_
_entity_poly.entity_id
_entity_poly.type
_entity_poly.pdbx_seq_one_letter_code
_entity_poly.pdbx_strand_id
1 'polypeptide(L)'
;MGFGQRRQQPGGEPSGRRSTAPGSSAQTARGFEDLPAGRSAEYPDDAQLGVTPTQSGAVAVRTRFLASVVAAGSVIGLVGCGGGTGAGPQAASPSPAPAVSPIPPVKNPRDVAAMARRPCELLTAQQATGFGFDLPPQESDGLFGTRDCQWRRTTREQELLQTVDITMFTNNPTLEVAYSKDRGLPFFELTEVAGYPAIVTRTNADIAHCDIEIKAAERQSVTVLYQSDEQALKNNPQQSCEVGKKIAAAVVLNLPLKS
;
A
#
# COMPACT_ATOMS: atom_id res chain seq x y z
N MET A 1 -43.18 -61.39 2.64
CA MET A 1 -42.87 -60.68 3.90
C MET A 1 -42.41 -59.28 3.54
N GLY A 2 -43.11 -58.25 4.03
CA GLY A 2 -42.57 -56.87 4.19
C GLY A 2 -42.45 -55.96 2.97
N PHE A 3 -43.56 -55.64 2.28
CA PHE A 3 -43.63 -54.41 1.47
C PHE A 3 -43.90 -53.22 2.38
N GLY A 4 -43.09 -52.17 2.28
CA GLY A 4 -43.41 -50.91 2.95
C GLY A 4 -42.38 -49.82 2.69
N GLN A 5 -42.70 -48.89 1.80
CA GLN A 5 -42.43 -47.48 2.05
C GLN A 5 -43.33 -46.56 1.21
N ARG A 6 -43.58 -45.39 1.80
CA ARG A 6 -44.83 -44.65 1.79
C ARG A 6 -44.97 -43.69 0.62
N ARG A 7 -46.25 -43.35 0.39
CA ARG A 7 -46.79 -42.33 -0.50
C ARG A 7 -46.32 -40.91 -0.16
N GLN A 8 -46.41 -40.11 -1.22
CA GLN A 8 -46.44 -38.65 -1.35
C GLN A 8 -47.23 -37.89 -0.25
N GLN A 9 -46.78 -36.67 0.05
CA GLN A 9 -47.63 -35.53 0.36
C GLN A 9 -47.07 -34.24 -0.27
N PRO A 10 -47.90 -33.45 -0.98
CA PRO A 10 -47.60 -32.07 -1.37
C PRO A 10 -48.33 -31.07 -0.45
N GLY A 11 -47.93 -29.80 -0.51
CA GLY A 11 -48.77 -28.66 -0.12
C GLY A 11 -48.39 -27.97 1.19
N GLY A 12 -47.98 -26.71 1.06
CA GLY A 12 -47.68 -25.83 2.19
C GLY A 12 -47.35 -24.42 1.74
N GLU A 13 -48.29 -23.77 1.06
CA GLU A 13 -48.33 -22.31 0.93
C GLU A 13 -48.71 -21.68 2.28
N PRO A 14 -48.15 -20.51 2.64
CA PRO A 14 -49.04 -19.51 3.23
C PRO A 14 -48.82 -18.13 2.63
N SER A 15 -49.84 -17.68 1.90
CA SER A 15 -50.72 -16.56 2.26
C SER A 15 -50.06 -15.35 2.94
N GLY A 16 -50.11 -14.23 2.21
CA GLY A 16 -49.55 -12.95 2.61
C GLY A 16 -50.17 -12.27 3.84
N ARG A 17 -49.47 -11.24 4.30
CA ARG A 17 -50.02 -10.20 5.17
C ARG A 17 -49.71 -8.80 4.61
N ARG A 18 -50.83 -8.15 4.29
CA ARG A 18 -51.13 -6.71 4.32
C ARG A 18 -50.18 -5.84 5.17
N SER A 19 -49.64 -4.82 4.51
CA SER A 19 -49.95 -3.39 4.70
C SER A 19 -50.27 -2.90 6.11
N THR A 20 -49.39 -2.05 6.65
CA THR A 20 -49.74 -0.77 7.31
C THR A 20 -48.51 0.14 7.37
N ALA A 21 -48.51 1.21 6.59
CA ALA A 21 -47.88 2.47 6.99
C ALA A 21 -48.75 3.13 8.06
N PRO A 22 -48.15 3.89 8.99
CA PRO A 22 -48.54 5.30 9.09
C PRO A 22 -47.38 6.21 9.51
N GLY A 23 -47.58 7.52 9.32
CA GLY A 23 -46.97 8.50 10.23
C GLY A 23 -46.12 9.59 9.59
N SER A 24 -46.71 10.33 8.65
CA SER A 24 -46.33 11.73 8.42
C SER A 24 -46.47 12.51 9.73
N SER A 25 -45.37 13.06 10.23
CA SER A 25 -45.37 14.07 11.28
C SER A 25 -44.57 15.26 10.77
N ALA A 26 -45.28 16.19 10.15
CA ALA A 26 -44.80 17.55 9.96
C ALA A 26 -44.64 18.20 11.34
N GLN A 27 -43.42 18.62 11.68
CA GLN A 27 -43.20 19.58 12.75
C GLN A 27 -42.85 20.92 12.12
N THR A 28 -43.84 21.81 12.21
CA THR A 28 -43.76 23.22 11.86
C THR A 28 -43.35 24.04 13.09
N ALA A 29 -42.40 24.94 12.86
CA ALA A 29 -42.15 26.21 13.54
C ALA A 29 -41.65 26.20 15.00
N ARG A 30 -40.51 26.89 15.19
CA ARG A 30 -40.34 28.16 15.94
C ARG A 30 -38.84 28.48 15.94
N GLY A 31 -38.41 29.56 15.30
CA GLY A 31 -38.21 30.83 16.00
C GLY A 31 -36.74 30.92 16.44
N PHE A 32 -35.89 31.47 15.58
CA PHE A 32 -34.50 31.80 15.91
C PHE A 32 -34.34 33.32 15.79
N GLU A 33 -34.91 34.02 16.78
CA GLU A 33 -34.57 35.41 17.09
C GLU A 33 -33.45 35.41 18.15
N ASP A 34 -32.65 36.48 18.12
CA ASP A 34 -31.67 36.90 19.12
C ASP A 34 -30.30 36.19 19.18
N LEU A 35 -29.39 36.64 18.31
CA LEU A 35 -27.95 36.64 18.55
C LEU A 35 -27.55 38.00 19.16
N PRO A 36 -27.14 38.07 20.45
CA PRO A 36 -26.56 39.28 21.00
C PRO A 36 -25.13 39.48 20.47
N ALA A 37 -24.90 40.65 19.91
CA ALA A 37 -23.58 41.22 19.72
C ALA A 37 -22.93 41.50 21.10
N GLY A 38 -21.65 41.14 21.23
CA GLY A 38 -20.75 41.78 22.18
C GLY A 38 -20.35 40.93 23.39
N ARG A 39 -19.12 40.42 23.34
CA ARG A 39 -18.13 40.66 24.40
C ARG A 39 -16.74 40.28 23.88
N SER A 40 -15.96 41.31 23.55
CA SER A 40 -14.51 41.25 23.50
C SER A 40 -14.03 40.76 24.86
N ALA A 41 -13.46 39.56 24.91
CA ALA A 41 -12.68 39.12 26.06
C ALA A 41 -11.26 39.63 25.85
N GLU A 42 -10.88 40.60 26.68
CA GLU A 42 -9.50 40.95 26.98
C GLU A 42 -8.71 39.67 27.26
N TYR A 43 -7.64 39.47 26.49
CA TYR A 43 -6.64 38.44 26.74
C TYR A 43 -5.61 39.03 27.71
N PRO A 44 -5.42 38.45 28.91
CA PRO A 44 -4.39 38.92 29.82
C PRO A 44 -3.01 38.64 29.22
N ASP A 45 -2.26 39.73 29.07
CA ASP A 45 -0.82 39.78 28.88
C ASP A 45 -0.10 39.22 30.13
N ASP A 46 1.12 38.75 29.93
CA ASP A 46 2.11 38.36 30.94
C ASP A 46 1.88 37.10 31.81
N ALA A 47 2.45 35.99 31.33
CA ALA A 47 3.21 35.08 32.19
C ALA A 47 4.41 34.52 31.43
N GLN A 48 5.53 35.25 31.51
CA GLN A 48 6.85 34.73 31.15
C GLN A 48 7.21 33.54 32.05
N LEU A 49 7.07 32.33 31.52
CA LEU A 49 7.79 31.16 32.03
C LEU A 49 9.05 30.97 31.19
N GLY A 50 10.18 31.17 31.87
CA GLY A 50 11.52 31.12 31.30
C GLY A 50 11.78 29.80 30.59
N VAL A 51 11.91 29.87 29.27
CA VAL A 51 12.54 28.84 28.46
C VAL A 51 14.03 29.03 28.62
N THR A 52 14.66 28.17 29.43
CA THR A 52 16.10 27.98 29.38
C THR A 52 16.45 27.48 27.97
N PRO A 53 17.37 28.12 27.24
CA PRO A 53 17.86 27.56 25.99
C PRO A 53 18.61 26.27 26.31
N THR A 54 18.01 25.12 26.01
CA THR A 54 18.73 23.86 25.95
C THR A 54 19.82 24.01 24.90
N GLN A 55 21.04 24.00 25.41
CA GLN A 55 22.31 24.08 24.69
C GLN A 55 22.35 22.97 23.64
N SER A 56 22.03 23.34 22.39
CA SER A 56 22.25 22.50 21.22
C SER A 56 23.75 22.28 21.09
N GLY A 57 24.24 21.15 21.59
CA GLY A 57 25.60 20.69 21.37
C GLY A 57 25.80 20.50 19.88
N ALA A 58 26.46 21.47 19.24
CA ALA A 58 27.05 21.28 17.93
C ALA A 58 28.07 20.15 18.04
N VAL A 59 27.71 18.96 17.56
CA VAL A 59 28.67 17.90 17.32
C VAL A 59 29.56 18.38 16.18
N ALA A 60 30.70 18.96 16.55
CA ALA A 60 31.78 19.27 15.63
C ALA A 60 32.29 17.96 15.03
N VAL A 61 31.76 17.59 13.87
CA VAL A 61 32.33 16.55 13.02
C VAL A 61 33.71 17.06 12.60
N ARG A 62 34.74 16.56 13.30
CA ARG A 62 36.14 16.73 12.90
C ARG A 62 36.35 15.98 11.59
N THR A 63 36.09 16.66 10.48
CA THR A 63 36.48 16.25 9.14
C THR A 63 38.00 16.18 9.11
N ARG A 64 38.54 14.99 9.36
CA ARG A 64 39.97 14.71 9.14
C ARG A 64 40.21 14.70 7.64
N PHE A 65 40.53 15.87 7.09
CA PHE A 65 41.16 16.01 5.79
C PHE A 65 42.52 15.30 5.85
N LEU A 66 42.56 14.04 5.39
CA LEU A 66 43.81 13.40 5.00
C LEU A 66 44.10 13.82 3.56
N ALA A 67 44.92 14.86 3.45
CA ALA A 67 45.62 15.20 2.22
C ALA A 67 46.64 14.08 1.94
N SER A 68 46.34 13.23 0.96
CA SER A 68 47.31 12.30 0.39
C SER A 68 47.72 12.81 -0.99
N VAL A 69 48.87 13.47 -1.01
CA VAL A 69 49.69 13.77 -2.18
C VAL A 69 50.31 12.46 -2.66
N VAL A 70 50.00 12.00 -3.88
CA VAL A 70 50.86 11.03 -4.60
C VAL A 70 50.97 11.41 -6.08
N ALA A 71 52.15 11.98 -6.35
CA ALA A 71 52.99 11.96 -7.54
C ALA A 71 52.43 11.52 -8.91
N ALA A 72 52.65 12.40 -9.88
CA ALA A 72 52.74 12.12 -11.31
C ALA A 72 53.86 11.11 -11.64
N GLY A 73 53.61 10.28 -12.65
CA GLY A 73 54.61 9.38 -13.23
C GLY A 73 54.13 8.75 -14.54
N SER A 74 54.34 9.46 -15.65
CA SER A 74 54.23 8.92 -17.01
C SER A 74 55.34 7.91 -17.29
N VAL A 75 55.00 6.74 -17.83
CA VAL A 75 55.92 5.95 -18.68
C VAL A 75 55.15 5.35 -19.84
N ILE A 76 55.55 5.74 -21.05
CA ILE A 76 55.15 5.19 -22.34
C ILE A 76 55.91 3.87 -22.55
N GLY A 77 55.20 2.80 -22.92
CA GLY A 77 55.79 1.53 -23.33
C GLY A 77 55.13 1.02 -24.61
N LEU A 78 55.67 1.44 -25.76
CA LEU A 78 55.44 0.82 -27.07
C LEU A 78 56.38 -0.39 -27.18
N VAL A 79 55.85 -1.61 -27.25
CA VAL A 79 56.58 -2.74 -27.83
C VAL A 79 55.59 -3.59 -28.61
N GLY A 80 55.85 -3.74 -29.90
CA GLY A 80 55.08 -4.58 -30.80
C GLY A 80 55.86 -5.81 -31.28
N CYS A 81 55.08 -6.68 -31.92
CA CYS A 81 55.40 -7.66 -32.97
C CYS A 81 55.92 -9.06 -32.60
N GLY A 82 55.34 -10.03 -33.33
CA GLY A 82 55.71 -11.45 -33.44
C GLY A 82 54.71 -12.35 -32.71
N GLY A 83 53.88 -13.20 -33.33
CA GLY A 83 53.90 -13.81 -34.65
C GLY A 83 53.63 -15.32 -34.45
N GLY A 84 52.64 -15.88 -35.14
CA GLY A 84 52.57 -17.33 -35.37
C GLY A 84 51.33 -18.09 -34.85
N THR A 85 50.43 -18.40 -35.78
CA THR A 85 49.81 -19.72 -36.02
C THR A 85 49.00 -20.41 -34.91
N GLY A 86 47.67 -20.48 -35.14
CA GLY A 86 46.81 -21.45 -34.48
C GLY A 86 45.31 -21.13 -34.59
N ALA A 87 44.77 -20.98 -35.80
CA ALA A 87 43.32 -20.90 -35.99
C ALA A 87 42.69 -22.29 -35.78
N GLY A 88 42.54 -22.68 -34.51
CA GLY A 88 41.60 -23.74 -34.12
C GLY A 88 40.18 -23.16 -34.11
N PRO A 89 39.15 -23.94 -34.48
CA PRO A 89 37.77 -23.47 -34.39
C PRO A 89 37.46 -23.14 -32.93
N GLN A 90 37.34 -21.84 -32.64
CA GLN A 90 36.90 -21.35 -31.35
C GLN A 90 35.46 -21.83 -31.16
N ALA A 91 35.29 -22.86 -30.33
CA ALA A 91 33.99 -23.35 -29.92
C ALA A 91 33.18 -22.16 -29.40
N ALA A 92 32.08 -21.84 -30.09
CA ALA A 92 31.15 -20.82 -29.65
C ALA A 92 30.68 -21.22 -28.25
N SER A 93 31.06 -20.43 -27.25
CA SER A 93 30.58 -20.62 -25.89
C SER A 93 29.05 -20.55 -25.93
N PRO A 94 28.33 -21.55 -25.39
CA PRO A 94 26.88 -21.54 -25.44
C PRO A 94 26.39 -20.25 -24.77
N SER A 95 25.62 -19.46 -25.51
CA SER A 95 24.96 -18.28 -24.96
C SER A 95 24.11 -18.73 -23.77
N PRO A 96 24.25 -18.11 -22.59
CA PRO A 96 23.45 -18.49 -21.43
C PRO A 96 21.96 -18.36 -21.81
N ALA A 97 21.20 -19.42 -21.59
CA ALA A 97 19.76 -19.40 -21.78
C ALA A 97 19.17 -18.23 -20.97
N PRO A 98 18.18 -17.50 -21.51
CA PRO A 98 17.57 -16.39 -20.80
C PRO A 98 17.05 -16.89 -19.45
N ALA A 99 17.48 -16.24 -18.37
CA ALA A 99 17.01 -16.55 -17.03
C ALA A 99 15.49 -16.34 -16.98
N VAL A 100 14.75 -17.41 -16.66
CA VAL A 100 13.30 -17.33 -16.47
C VAL A 100 13.04 -16.43 -15.26
N SER A 101 12.27 -15.36 -15.45
CA SER A 101 11.88 -14.49 -14.35
C SER A 101 11.09 -15.29 -13.31
N PRO A 102 11.40 -15.18 -12.01
CA PRO A 102 10.64 -15.87 -10.96
C PRO A 102 9.21 -15.34 -10.81
N ILE A 103 8.92 -14.16 -11.37
CA ILE A 103 7.60 -13.54 -11.33
C ILE A 103 6.74 -14.09 -12.48
N PRO A 104 5.62 -14.77 -12.19
CA PRO A 104 4.73 -15.27 -13.22
C PRO A 104 4.10 -14.14 -14.05
N PRO A 105 3.74 -14.39 -15.32
CA PRO A 105 2.97 -13.44 -16.11
C PRO A 105 1.55 -13.27 -15.58
N VAL A 106 0.95 -12.09 -15.78
CA VAL A 106 -0.42 -11.80 -15.38
C VAL A 106 -1.41 -12.38 -16.38
N LYS A 107 -2.32 -13.26 -15.93
CA LYS A 107 -3.31 -13.93 -16.79
C LYS A 107 -4.51 -13.06 -17.17
N ASN A 108 -5.00 -12.22 -16.25
CA ASN A 108 -6.18 -11.38 -16.43
C ASN A 108 -5.83 -9.92 -16.12
N PRO A 109 -5.17 -9.20 -17.04
CA PRO A 109 -4.63 -7.88 -16.72
C PRO A 109 -5.73 -6.87 -16.32
N ARG A 110 -5.43 -6.05 -15.32
CA ARG A 110 -6.27 -4.97 -14.79
C ARG A 110 -5.68 -3.62 -15.17
N ASP A 111 -6.53 -2.67 -15.59
CA ASP A 111 -6.07 -1.39 -16.10
C ASP A 111 -5.88 -0.36 -14.99
N VAL A 112 -4.68 -0.35 -14.41
CA VAL A 112 -4.27 0.62 -13.38
C VAL A 112 -4.31 2.05 -13.94
N ALA A 113 -3.99 2.23 -15.22
CA ALA A 113 -3.95 3.56 -15.83
C ALA A 113 -5.32 4.24 -15.87
N ALA A 114 -6.41 3.49 -16.00
CA ALA A 114 -7.77 4.02 -15.97
C ALA A 114 -8.16 4.63 -14.60
N MET A 115 -7.49 4.20 -13.53
CA MET A 115 -7.75 4.65 -12.16
C MET A 115 -6.66 5.57 -11.61
N ALA A 116 -5.54 5.77 -12.30
CA ALA A 116 -4.35 6.47 -11.79
C ALA A 116 -4.57 7.92 -11.29
N ARG A 117 -5.69 8.56 -11.65
CA ARG A 117 -6.09 9.90 -11.18
C ARG A 117 -7.12 9.90 -10.05
N ARG A 118 -7.62 8.73 -9.68
CA ARG A 118 -8.72 8.54 -8.71
C ARG A 118 -8.40 7.34 -7.79
N PRO A 119 -7.26 7.35 -7.08
CA PRO A 119 -6.83 6.22 -6.24
C PRO A 119 -7.84 5.89 -5.14
N CYS A 120 -8.57 6.89 -4.64
CA CYS A 120 -9.54 6.66 -3.58
C CYS A 120 -10.82 5.96 -4.03
N GLU A 121 -11.08 5.87 -5.34
CA GLU A 121 -12.19 5.08 -5.86
C GLU A 121 -11.87 3.57 -5.89
N LEU A 122 -10.63 3.16 -5.63
CA LEU A 122 -10.23 1.75 -5.60
C LEU A 122 -10.73 0.99 -4.36
N LEU A 123 -11.18 1.70 -3.32
CA LEU A 123 -11.94 1.12 -2.23
C LEU A 123 -13.28 1.85 -2.16
N THR A 124 -14.36 1.08 -2.22
CA THR A 124 -15.69 1.66 -1.97
C THR A 124 -15.81 2.04 -0.50
N ALA A 125 -16.65 3.04 -0.20
CA ALA A 125 -16.94 3.41 1.19
C ALA A 125 -17.44 2.21 2.02
N GLN A 126 -18.25 1.33 1.42
CA GLN A 126 -18.73 0.11 2.08
C GLN A 126 -17.60 -0.86 2.41
N GLN A 127 -16.66 -1.09 1.49
CA GLN A 127 -15.48 -1.93 1.76
C GLN A 127 -14.61 -1.30 2.84
N ALA A 128 -14.35 0.00 2.76
CA ALA A 128 -13.53 0.73 3.73
C ALA A 128 -14.12 0.64 5.15
N THR A 129 -15.43 0.88 5.31
CA THR A 129 -16.14 0.67 6.57
C THR A 129 -16.10 -0.80 7.02
N GLY A 130 -16.21 -1.75 6.08
CA GLY A 130 -16.06 -3.17 6.37
C GLY A 130 -14.67 -3.56 6.89
N PHE A 131 -13.64 -2.80 6.52
CA PHE A 131 -12.27 -2.92 7.05
C PHE A 131 -12.04 -2.09 8.32
N GLY A 132 -13.04 -1.32 8.77
CA GLY A 132 -12.99 -0.54 10.00
C GLY A 132 -12.54 0.91 9.84
N PHE A 133 -12.33 1.41 8.61
CA PHE A 133 -12.00 2.83 8.41
C PHE A 133 -13.24 3.70 8.64
N ASP A 134 -13.06 4.75 9.45
CA ASP A 134 -14.14 5.62 9.94
C ASP A 134 -14.00 7.07 9.46
N LEU A 135 -12.88 7.41 8.82
CA LEU A 135 -12.64 8.72 8.22
C LEU A 135 -12.81 8.70 6.70
N PRO A 136 -13.21 9.82 6.08
CA PRO A 136 -13.16 9.99 4.64
C PRO A 136 -11.74 9.74 4.10
N PRO A 137 -11.62 9.17 2.88
CA PRO A 137 -10.32 8.97 2.28
C PRO A 137 -9.67 10.31 1.94
N GLN A 138 -8.34 10.36 2.05
CA GLN A 138 -7.56 11.54 1.75
C GLN A 138 -6.67 11.27 0.54
N GLU A 139 -6.80 12.10 -0.50
CA GLU A 139 -5.89 12.07 -1.64
C GLU A 139 -4.67 12.96 -1.40
N SER A 140 -3.51 12.51 -1.87
CA SER A 140 -2.27 13.29 -1.86
C SER A 140 -1.45 13.06 -3.13
N ASP A 141 -0.55 14.00 -3.41
CA ASP A 141 0.49 13.79 -4.41
C ASP A 141 1.52 12.78 -3.88
N GLY A 142 1.76 11.73 -4.67
CA GLY A 142 2.78 10.73 -4.40
C GLY A 142 4.09 11.03 -5.14
N LEU A 143 5.07 10.15 -4.96
CA LEU A 143 6.35 10.26 -5.68
C LEU A 143 6.17 10.01 -7.18
N PHE A 144 7.08 10.56 -8.00
CA PHE A 144 7.08 10.35 -9.45
C PHE A 144 5.78 10.76 -10.17
N GLY A 145 5.02 11.70 -9.60
CA GLY A 145 3.77 12.20 -10.17
C GLY A 145 2.58 11.23 -10.03
N THR A 146 2.70 10.24 -9.13
CA THR A 146 1.60 9.37 -8.73
C THR A 146 0.61 10.11 -7.83
N ARG A 147 -0.58 9.53 -7.65
CA ARG A 147 -1.56 9.98 -6.67
C ARG A 147 -1.76 8.86 -5.66
N ASP A 148 -1.75 9.23 -4.39
CA ASP A 148 -1.94 8.30 -3.29
C ASP A 148 -3.33 8.50 -2.69
N CYS A 149 -3.89 7.42 -2.17
CA CYS A 149 -5.08 7.49 -1.34
C CYS A 149 -4.81 6.90 0.03
N GLN A 150 -5.13 7.66 1.07
CA GLN A 150 -5.03 7.22 2.44
C GLN A 150 -6.42 7.00 3.06
N TRP A 151 -6.63 5.82 3.62
CA TRP A 151 -7.76 5.49 4.48
C TRP A 151 -7.28 5.41 5.93
N ARG A 152 -8.12 5.85 6.86
CA ARG A 152 -7.74 5.95 8.27
C ARG A 152 -8.84 5.48 9.20
N ARG A 153 -8.40 4.97 10.34
CA ARG A 153 -9.24 4.70 11.50
C ARG A 153 -8.70 5.44 12.71
N THR A 154 -9.57 6.03 13.51
CA THR A 154 -9.18 6.68 14.77
C THR A 154 -9.79 6.04 16.02
N THR A 155 -9.21 6.32 17.19
CA THR A 155 -9.84 6.08 18.49
C THR A 155 -10.93 7.13 18.76
N ARG A 156 -11.66 7.00 19.88
CA ARG A 156 -12.65 8.02 20.28
C ARG A 156 -11.99 9.36 20.59
N GLU A 157 -10.75 9.31 21.02
CA GLU A 157 -9.88 10.43 21.34
C GLU A 157 -9.18 11.01 20.08
N GLN A 158 -9.56 10.55 18.87
CA GLN A 158 -9.03 10.99 17.58
C GLN A 158 -7.56 10.63 17.34
N GLU A 159 -7.02 9.65 18.08
CA GLU A 159 -5.69 9.11 17.82
C GLU A 159 -5.72 8.17 16.61
N LEU A 160 -4.73 8.26 15.74
CA LEU A 160 -4.63 7.40 14.57
C LEU A 160 -4.36 5.96 14.99
N LEU A 161 -5.23 5.04 14.58
CA LEU A 161 -5.16 3.63 14.96
C LEU A 161 -4.78 2.72 13.80
N GLN A 162 -5.28 3.01 12.59
CA GLN A 162 -4.98 2.21 11.40
C GLN A 162 -4.87 3.11 10.18
N THR A 163 -3.97 2.77 9.27
CA THR A 163 -3.86 3.41 7.96
C THR A 163 -3.77 2.39 6.84
N VAL A 164 -4.30 2.77 5.68
CA VAL A 164 -3.98 2.14 4.41
C VAL A 164 -3.62 3.23 3.43
N ASP A 165 -2.44 3.12 2.82
CA ASP A 165 -2.02 3.94 1.70
C ASP A 165 -2.05 3.10 0.42
N ILE A 166 -2.68 3.62 -0.63
CA ILE A 166 -2.79 2.99 -1.95
C ILE A 166 -2.10 3.87 -2.97
N THR A 167 -1.08 3.33 -3.64
CA THR A 167 -0.31 4.00 -4.69
C THR A 167 -0.38 3.19 -5.98
N MET A 168 -0.49 3.87 -7.12
CA MET A 168 -0.55 3.24 -8.44
C MET A 168 0.62 3.64 -9.34
N PHE A 169 1.17 2.66 -10.06
CA PHE A 169 2.20 2.90 -11.06
C PHE A 169 1.75 2.37 -12.43
N THR A 170 1.80 3.22 -13.46
CA THR A 170 1.17 2.93 -14.76
C THR A 170 2.14 2.57 -15.89
N ASN A 171 3.46 2.69 -15.68
CA ASN A 171 4.48 2.50 -16.72
C ASN A 171 5.84 2.03 -16.19
N ASN A 172 5.89 1.35 -15.05
CA ASN A 172 7.12 0.95 -14.36
C ASN A 172 7.14 -0.59 -14.15
N PRO A 173 8.24 -1.31 -14.44
CA PRO A 173 8.40 -2.74 -14.09
C PRO A 173 8.57 -2.91 -12.58
N THR A 174 7.60 -2.44 -11.79
CA THR A 174 7.79 -2.26 -10.36
C THR A 174 8.02 -3.59 -9.66
N LEU A 175 7.29 -4.66 -10.04
CA LEU A 175 7.37 -5.90 -9.28
C LEU A 175 8.71 -6.62 -9.51
N GLU A 176 9.26 -6.56 -10.73
CA GLU A 176 10.61 -7.05 -11.01
C GLU A 176 11.68 -6.24 -10.24
N VAL A 177 11.51 -4.92 -10.18
CA VAL A 177 12.39 -4.03 -9.42
C VAL A 177 12.28 -4.32 -7.92
N ALA A 178 11.08 -4.43 -7.37
CA ALA A 178 10.79 -4.77 -5.99
C ALA A 178 11.35 -6.15 -5.63
N TYR A 179 11.17 -7.15 -6.49
CA TYR A 179 11.79 -8.47 -6.30
C TYR A 179 13.30 -8.36 -6.19
N SER A 180 13.94 -7.62 -7.10
CA SER A 180 15.41 -7.49 -7.11
C SER A 180 15.94 -6.80 -5.85
N LYS A 181 15.19 -5.82 -5.34
CA LYS A 181 15.52 -4.98 -4.19
C LYS A 181 15.22 -5.67 -2.86
N ASP A 182 14.07 -6.32 -2.74
CA ASP A 182 13.46 -6.67 -1.46
C ASP A 182 13.57 -8.17 -1.13
N ARG A 183 13.97 -9.03 -2.07
CA ARG A 183 14.14 -10.48 -1.85
C ARG A 183 15.11 -10.87 -0.72
N GLY A 184 15.94 -9.92 -0.26
CA GLY A 184 16.85 -10.10 0.87
C GLY A 184 16.31 -9.62 2.22
N LEU A 185 15.09 -9.06 2.26
CA LEU A 185 14.48 -8.60 3.51
C LEU A 185 14.16 -9.80 4.43
N PRO A 186 14.20 -9.60 5.77
CA PRO A 186 13.87 -10.65 6.73
C PRO A 186 12.48 -11.24 6.53
N PHE A 187 11.54 -10.42 6.07
CA PHE A 187 10.22 -10.85 5.65
C PHE A 187 10.00 -10.44 4.20
N PHE A 188 10.01 -11.45 3.34
CA PHE A 188 9.73 -11.34 1.92
C PHE A 188 8.96 -12.58 1.49
N GLU A 189 7.83 -12.37 0.82
CA GLU A 189 7.01 -13.44 0.26
C GLU A 189 6.64 -13.07 -1.18
N LEU A 190 7.10 -13.87 -2.15
CA LEU A 190 6.56 -13.84 -3.52
C LEU A 190 5.36 -14.78 -3.57
N THR A 191 4.18 -14.21 -3.81
CA THR A 191 2.89 -14.89 -3.64
C THR A 191 1.87 -14.38 -4.67
N GLU A 192 0.60 -14.72 -4.47
CA GLU A 192 -0.50 -14.15 -5.24
C GLU A 192 -1.54 -13.48 -4.32
N VAL A 193 -2.07 -12.33 -4.75
CA VAL A 193 -3.22 -11.67 -4.14
C VAL A 193 -4.35 -11.64 -5.16
N ALA A 194 -5.47 -12.30 -4.84
CA ALA A 194 -6.60 -12.45 -5.76
C ALA A 194 -6.23 -13.02 -7.14
N GLY A 195 -5.20 -13.87 -7.21
CA GLY A 195 -4.69 -14.48 -8.44
C GLY A 195 -3.73 -13.59 -9.27
N TYR A 196 -3.28 -12.46 -8.70
CA TYR A 196 -2.26 -11.59 -9.30
C TYR A 196 -0.93 -11.80 -8.60
N PRO A 197 0.20 -11.88 -9.33
CA PRO A 197 1.52 -11.92 -8.73
C PRO A 197 1.73 -10.74 -7.79
N ALA A 198 2.21 -11.03 -6.58
CA ALA A 198 2.40 -10.04 -5.54
C ALA A 198 3.66 -10.31 -4.72
N ILE A 199 4.24 -9.24 -4.20
CA ILE A 199 5.33 -9.28 -3.22
C ILE A 199 4.79 -8.69 -1.93
N VAL A 200 4.95 -9.43 -0.84
CA VAL A 200 4.58 -9.00 0.50
C VAL A 200 5.84 -8.87 1.32
N THR A 201 6.07 -7.69 1.86
CA THR A 201 7.28 -7.36 2.62
C THR A 201 6.96 -6.66 3.92
N ARG A 202 7.89 -6.80 4.87
CA ARG A 202 7.89 -6.05 6.12
C ARG A 202 9.33 -5.63 6.41
N THR A 203 9.54 -4.33 6.51
CA THR A 203 10.87 -3.77 6.77
C THR A 203 11.30 -3.92 8.22
N ASN A 204 10.33 -4.01 9.15
CA ASN A 204 10.56 -4.26 10.56
C ASN A 204 9.56 -5.29 11.09
N ALA A 205 10.07 -6.37 11.68
CA ALA A 205 9.28 -7.51 12.14
C ALA A 205 8.48 -7.22 13.42
N ASP A 206 8.81 -6.15 14.15
CA ASP A 206 8.20 -5.81 15.45
C ASP A 206 7.03 -4.83 15.32
N ILE A 207 6.85 -4.22 14.14
CA ILE A 207 5.75 -3.29 13.86
C ILE A 207 4.65 -3.96 13.04
N ALA A 208 3.40 -3.66 13.37
CA ALA A 208 2.22 -4.11 12.62
C ALA A 208 2.06 -3.30 11.32
N HIS A 209 3.00 -3.54 10.41
CA HIS A 209 3.16 -2.92 9.11
C HIS A 209 3.22 -4.01 8.04
N CYS A 210 2.64 -3.77 6.88
CA CYS A 210 2.78 -4.64 5.72
C CYS A 210 2.77 -3.85 4.42
N ASP A 211 3.80 -4.06 3.60
CA ASP A 211 3.88 -3.55 2.24
C ASP A 211 3.48 -4.66 1.26
N ILE A 212 2.54 -4.37 0.37
CA ILE A 212 2.05 -5.33 -0.62
C ILE A 212 2.11 -4.68 -1.98
N GLU A 213 2.94 -5.20 -2.86
CA GLU A 213 3.02 -4.77 -4.24
C GLU A 213 2.41 -5.82 -5.15
N ILE A 214 1.48 -5.40 -6.02
CA ILE A 214 0.73 -6.29 -6.90
C ILE A 214 0.98 -5.92 -8.35
N LYS A 215 1.40 -6.89 -9.17
CA LYS A 215 1.47 -6.74 -10.62
C LYS A 215 0.09 -6.96 -11.22
N ALA A 216 -0.63 -5.86 -11.45
CA ALA A 216 -1.98 -5.85 -11.96
C ALA A 216 -2.04 -6.03 -13.49
N ALA A 217 -1.04 -5.53 -14.22
CA ALA A 217 -0.81 -5.79 -15.64
C ALA A 217 0.68 -5.64 -15.96
N GLU A 218 1.08 -5.90 -17.21
CA GLU A 218 2.46 -5.68 -17.63
C GLU A 218 2.85 -4.21 -17.45
N ARG A 219 3.94 -3.95 -16.71
CA ARG A 219 4.41 -2.61 -16.32
C ARG A 219 3.40 -1.75 -15.54
N GLN A 220 2.38 -2.37 -14.95
CA GLN A 220 1.39 -1.68 -14.13
C GLN A 220 1.20 -2.39 -12.80
N SER A 221 1.21 -1.62 -11.72
CA SER A 221 1.11 -2.16 -10.38
C SER A 221 0.37 -1.26 -9.43
N VAL A 222 -0.02 -1.87 -8.31
CA VAL A 222 -0.60 -1.19 -7.17
C VAL A 222 0.18 -1.59 -5.93
N THR A 223 0.56 -0.61 -5.13
CA THR A 223 1.13 -0.81 -3.81
C THR A 223 0.06 -0.51 -2.77
N VAL A 224 -0.11 -1.41 -1.82
CA VAL A 224 -0.96 -1.24 -0.64
C VAL A 224 -0.07 -1.36 0.58
N LEU A 225 0.04 -0.26 1.31
CA LEU A 225 0.73 -0.19 2.58
C LEU A 225 -0.32 -0.19 3.70
N TYR A 226 -0.28 -1.17 4.58
CA TYR A 226 -1.14 -1.25 5.76
C TYR A 226 -0.33 -1.06 7.04
N GLN A 227 -0.80 -0.20 7.93
CA GLN A 227 -0.24 -0.01 9.27
C GLN A 227 -1.34 0.00 10.31
N SER A 228 -1.01 -0.51 11.50
CA SER A 228 -1.93 -0.52 12.63
C SER A 228 -1.21 -0.37 13.96
N ASP A 229 -1.78 0.45 14.82
CA ASP A 229 -1.36 0.64 16.20
C ASP A 229 -2.20 -0.16 17.20
N GLU A 230 -3.16 -0.96 16.72
CA GLU A 230 -3.94 -1.87 17.56
C GLU A 230 -3.06 -2.87 18.32
N GLN A 231 -3.32 -3.00 19.63
CA GLN A 231 -2.53 -3.86 20.52
C GLN A 231 -2.51 -5.33 20.07
N ALA A 232 -3.63 -5.83 19.53
CA ALA A 232 -3.72 -7.20 19.04
C ALA A 232 -2.71 -7.46 17.91
N LEU A 233 -2.56 -6.52 16.99
CA LEU A 233 -1.60 -6.61 15.88
C LEU A 233 -0.18 -6.28 16.34
N LYS A 234 0.02 -5.39 17.32
CA LYS A 234 1.34 -5.18 17.94
C LYS A 234 1.88 -6.45 18.62
N ASN A 235 1.01 -7.24 19.23
CA ASN A 235 1.38 -8.51 19.86
C ASN A 235 1.62 -9.63 18.85
N ASN A 236 1.07 -9.52 17.63
CA ASN A 236 1.36 -10.42 16.52
C ASN A 236 1.50 -9.65 15.19
N PRO A 237 2.65 -8.97 14.99
CA PRO A 237 2.83 -8.06 13.86
C PRO A 237 2.69 -8.71 12.48
N GLN A 238 2.86 -10.04 12.37
CA GLN A 238 2.67 -10.77 11.11
C GLN A 238 1.21 -10.75 10.63
N GLN A 239 0.24 -10.66 11.54
CA GLN A 239 -1.19 -10.62 11.18
C GLN A 239 -1.58 -9.35 10.42
N SER A 240 -0.77 -8.28 10.48
CA SER A 240 -1.01 -7.08 9.67
C SER A 240 -1.03 -7.41 8.17
N CYS A 241 -0.20 -8.34 7.71
CA CYS A 241 -0.18 -8.76 6.32
C CYS A 241 -1.42 -9.55 5.91
N GLU A 242 -2.04 -10.30 6.82
CA GLU A 242 -3.29 -11.00 6.51
C GLU A 242 -4.46 -10.03 6.33
N VAL A 243 -4.48 -8.92 7.09
CA VAL A 243 -5.43 -7.82 6.88
C VAL A 243 -5.10 -7.07 5.60
N GLY A 244 -3.84 -6.68 5.41
CA GLY A 244 -3.36 -5.99 4.21
C GLY A 244 -3.69 -6.76 2.93
N LYS A 245 -3.47 -8.08 2.89
CA LYS A 245 -3.78 -8.94 1.73
C LYS A 245 -5.27 -8.91 1.36
N LYS A 246 -6.18 -8.86 2.34
CA LYS A 246 -7.63 -8.74 2.09
C LYS A 246 -8.00 -7.39 1.50
N ILE A 247 -7.40 -6.32 2.01
CA ILE A 247 -7.61 -4.96 1.49
C ILE A 247 -7.06 -4.86 0.07
N ALA A 248 -5.84 -5.36 -0.16
CA ALA A 248 -5.18 -5.35 -1.45
C ALA A 248 -5.93 -6.20 -2.49
N ALA A 249 -6.54 -7.32 -2.08
CA ALA A 249 -7.46 -8.10 -2.92
C ALA A 249 -8.68 -7.27 -3.34
N ALA A 250 -9.30 -6.52 -2.43
CA ALA A 250 -10.42 -5.64 -2.78
C ALA A 250 -10.00 -4.56 -3.78
N VAL A 251 -8.85 -3.93 -3.53
CA VAL A 251 -8.26 -2.89 -4.40
C VAL A 251 -8.05 -3.41 -5.83
N VAL A 252 -7.34 -4.54 -6.01
CA VAL A 252 -7.03 -5.05 -7.35
C VAL A 252 -8.28 -5.55 -8.09
N LEU A 253 -9.28 -6.05 -7.36
CA LEU A 253 -10.53 -6.52 -7.97
C LEU A 253 -11.46 -5.37 -8.39
N ASN A 254 -11.34 -4.20 -7.76
CA ASN A 254 -12.07 -2.99 -8.15
C ASN A 254 -11.47 -2.29 -9.38
N LEU A 255 -10.26 -2.67 -9.81
CA LEU A 255 -9.71 -2.18 -11.07
C LEU A 255 -10.53 -2.70 -12.27
N PRO A 256 -10.72 -1.88 -13.30
CA PRO A 256 -11.32 -2.35 -14.55
C PRO A 256 -10.43 -3.40 -15.22
N LEU A 257 -11.03 -4.31 -15.97
CA LEU A 257 -10.27 -5.22 -16.82
C LEU A 257 -9.58 -4.43 -17.93
N LYS A 258 -8.33 -4.79 -18.21
CA LYS A 258 -7.60 -4.24 -19.35
C LYS A 258 -8.05 -4.99 -20.60
N SER A 259 -8.65 -4.26 -21.54
CA SER A 259 -9.05 -4.80 -22.86
C SER A 259 -7.85 -4.96 -23.78
#